data_AF-A0A9D3W336-F1
#
_entry.id   AF-A0A9D3W336-F1
#
_cell.length_a   1.000
_cell.length_b   1.000
_cell.length_c   1.000
_cell.angle_alpha   90.00
_cell.angle_beta   90.00
_cell.angle_gamma   90.00
#
_symmetry.space_group_name_H-M   'P 1'
#
loop_
_entity.id
_entity.type
_entity.pdbx_description
1 polymer ?
#
loop_
_entity_poly.entity_id
_entity_poly.type
_entity_poly.pdbx_seq_one_letter_code
_entity_poly.pdbx_strand_id
1 'polypeptide(L)'
;MGVLIMDRAWEKKKKGLNKKIRSMNEIQSSILMSKERKKRDRSLHKEKGREFRKEDERIVNLSLSDSDISNRMRVILREANNTWEIGKKLGFSVNGDKEDVIEEIMRAEIQ
;
A
#
# COMPACT_ATOMS: atom_id res chain seq x y z
N MET A 1 -27.97 18.41 21.78
CA MET A 1 -27.87 17.41 22.88
C MET A 1 -27.24 16.08 22.44
N GLY A 2 -27.41 15.60 21.19
CA GLY A 2 -26.87 14.29 20.75
C GLY A 2 -25.35 14.19 20.58
N VAL A 3 -24.67 15.28 20.20
CA VAL A 3 -23.20 15.29 19.97
C VAL A 3 -22.41 15.06 21.28
N LEU A 4 -22.80 15.74 22.36
CA LEU A 4 -22.15 15.63 23.68
C LEU A 4 -22.28 14.23 24.32
N ILE A 5 -23.32 13.47 23.97
CA ILE A 5 -23.54 12.11 24.48
C ILE A 5 -22.61 11.11 23.78
N MET A 6 -22.40 11.26 22.46
CA MET A 6 -21.45 10.44 21.71
C MET A 6 -20.01 10.63 22.19
N ASP A 7 -19.59 11.87 22.47
CA ASP A 7 -18.25 12.17 22.99
C ASP A 7 -17.98 11.49 24.34
N ARG A 8 -18.97 11.53 25.25
CA ARG A 8 -18.84 10.93 26.58
C ARG A 8 -18.81 9.40 26.53
N ALA A 9 -19.54 8.79 25.60
CA ALA A 9 -19.51 7.34 25.39
C ALA A 9 -18.17 6.89 24.79
N TRP A 10 -17.63 7.64 23.83
CA TRP A 10 -16.32 7.40 23.25
C TRP A 10 -15.19 7.48 24.29
N GLU A 11 -15.21 8.50 25.15
CA GLU A 11 -14.21 8.67 26.21
C GLU A 11 -14.19 7.51 27.22
N LYS A 12 -15.37 6.99 27.60
CA LYS A 12 -15.45 5.79 28.46
C LYS A 12 -14.88 4.55 27.77
N LYS A 13 -15.21 4.35 26.49
CA LYS A 13 -14.71 3.23 25.69
C LYS A 13 -13.18 3.30 25.54
N LYS A 14 -12.64 4.49 25.24
CA LYS A 14 -11.20 4.77 25.15
C LYS A 14 -10.47 4.48 26.46
N LYS A 15 -11.02 4.90 27.60
CA LYS A 15 -10.46 4.59 28.93
C LYS A 15 -10.42 3.09 29.21
N GLY A 16 -11.49 2.37 28.86
CA GLY A 16 -11.54 0.90 29.00
C GLY A 16 -10.49 0.20 28.15
N LEU A 17 -10.34 0.61 26.89
CA LEU A 17 -9.34 0.08 25.98
C LEU A 17 -7.91 0.34 26.49
N ASN A 18 -7.62 1.55 26.92
CA ASN A 18 -6.31 1.92 27.46
C ASN A 18 -5.94 1.11 28.72
N LYS A 19 -6.91 0.81 29.58
CA LYS A 19 -6.71 -0.04 30.76
C LYS A 19 -6.35 -1.48 30.35
N LYS A 20 -7.03 -2.03 29.34
CA LYS A 20 -6.76 -3.37 28.80
C LYS A 20 -5.38 -3.46 28.16
N ILE A 21 -5.01 -2.46 27.35
CA ILE A 21 -3.67 -2.39 26.72
C ILE A 21 -2.57 -2.35 27.78
N ARG A 22 -2.74 -1.53 28.83
CA ARG A 22 -1.78 -1.44 29.93
C ARG A 22 -1.58 -2.79 30.63
N SER A 23 -2.67 -3.44 31.02
CA SER A 23 -2.61 -4.74 31.69
C SER A 23 -1.95 -5.82 30.83
N MET A 24 -2.25 -5.84 29.53
CA MET A 24 -1.59 -6.77 28.60
C MET A 24 -0.08 -6.51 28.51
N ASN A 25 0.34 -5.25 28.43
CA ASN A 25 1.76 -4.88 28.39
C ASN A 25 2.50 -5.25 29.67
N GLU A 26 1.85 -5.15 30.84
CA GLU A 26 2.41 -5.58 32.13
C GLU A 26 2.65 -7.10 32.16
N ILE A 27 1.67 -7.91 31.75
CA ILE A 27 1.79 -9.38 31.65
C ILE A 27 2.88 -9.77 30.65
N GLN A 28 2.88 -9.16 29.48
CA GLN A 28 3.91 -9.45 28.48
C GLN A 28 5.30 -9.01 28.96
N SER A 29 5.38 -7.96 29.77
CA SER A 29 6.67 -7.53 30.34
C SER A 29 7.15 -8.54 31.37
N SER A 30 6.31 -9.01 32.29
CA SER A 30 6.74 -10.00 33.29
C SER A 30 7.30 -11.29 32.68
N ILE A 31 6.83 -11.70 31.50
CA ILE A 31 7.30 -12.89 30.78
C ILE A 31 8.60 -12.63 29.98
N LEU A 32 8.74 -11.47 29.33
CA LEU A 32 9.89 -11.21 28.46
C LEU A 32 11.16 -10.81 29.22
N MET A 33 12.30 -11.32 28.75
CA MET A 33 13.62 -10.88 29.21
C MET A 33 13.93 -9.45 28.71
N SER A 34 14.83 -8.76 29.41
CA SER A 34 15.20 -7.35 29.14
C SER A 34 15.55 -7.07 27.66
N LYS A 35 16.28 -7.98 27.00
CA LYS A 35 16.62 -7.85 25.56
C LYS A 35 15.38 -7.91 24.66
N GLU A 36 14.40 -8.73 25.00
CA GLU A 36 13.19 -8.94 24.20
C GLU A 36 12.19 -7.79 24.42
N ARG A 37 12.10 -7.27 25.66
CA ARG A 37 11.37 -6.02 25.97
C ARG A 37 11.90 -4.86 25.12
N LYS A 38 13.23 -4.67 25.08
CA LYS A 38 13.88 -3.62 24.26
C LYS A 38 13.61 -3.77 22.76
N LYS A 39 13.48 -4.99 22.24
CA LYS A 39 13.10 -5.24 20.84
C LYS A 39 11.63 -4.85 20.59
N ARG A 40 10.72 -5.20 21.50
CA ARG A 40 9.29 -4.83 21.43
C ARG A 40 9.09 -3.32 21.51
N ASP A 41 9.75 -2.64 22.43
CA ASP A 41 9.57 -1.19 22.62
C ASP A 41 10.10 -0.42 21.40
N ARG A 42 11.19 -0.89 20.79
CA ARG A 42 11.68 -0.37 19.51
C ARG A 42 10.70 -0.61 18.36
N SER A 43 10.03 -1.76 18.29
CA SER A 43 9.03 -1.99 17.24
C SER A 43 7.79 -1.13 17.45
N LEU A 44 7.32 -0.96 18.68
CA LEU A 44 6.19 -0.08 19.03
C LEU A 44 6.50 1.40 18.70
N HIS A 45 7.72 1.86 18.95
CA HIS A 45 8.12 3.22 18.57
C HIS A 45 8.26 3.40 17.05
N LYS A 46 8.74 2.38 16.32
CA LYS A 46 8.74 2.38 14.85
C LYS A 46 7.32 2.42 14.28
N GLU A 47 6.37 1.75 14.94
CA GLU A 47 4.98 1.71 14.53
C GLU A 47 4.26 3.04 14.81
N LYS A 48 4.44 3.63 16.00
CA LYS A 48 3.95 5.00 16.29
C LYS A 48 4.53 6.07 15.36
N GLY A 49 5.80 5.92 14.97
CA GLY A 49 6.43 6.78 13.95
C GLY A 49 5.89 6.57 12.53
N ARG A 50 5.21 5.43 12.27
CA ARG A 50 4.47 5.16 11.03
C ARG A 50 2.99 5.54 11.13
N GLU A 51 2.41 5.57 12.33
CA GLU A 51 1.00 5.91 12.56
C GLU A 51 0.72 7.39 12.23
N PHE A 52 1.65 8.31 12.57
CA PHE A 52 1.61 9.69 12.08
C PHE A 52 1.84 9.87 10.57
N ARG A 53 2.20 8.80 9.84
CA ARG A 53 2.40 8.85 8.39
C ARG A 53 1.24 8.26 7.59
N LYS A 54 0.14 7.85 8.23
CA LYS A 54 -0.92 7.09 7.55
C LYS A 54 -2.31 7.72 7.52
N GLU A 55 -2.54 8.90 8.09
CA GLU A 55 -3.92 9.39 8.26
C GLU A 55 -4.08 10.92 8.16
N ASP A 56 -3.35 11.55 7.24
CA ASP A 56 -3.98 12.54 6.36
C ASP A 56 -4.31 11.69 5.10
N GLU A 57 -5.36 10.86 5.06
CA GLU A 57 -6.71 11.17 4.55
C GLU A 57 -6.82 12.29 3.51
N ARG A 58 -5.71 12.55 2.83
CA ARG A 58 -5.64 13.40 1.69
C ARG A 58 -5.94 12.48 0.50
N ILE A 59 -7.23 12.33 0.22
CA ILE A 59 -7.69 12.25 -1.17
C ILE A 59 -7.30 13.60 -1.83
N VAL A 60 -6.01 13.89 -1.88
CA VAL A 60 -5.46 14.77 -2.91
C VAL A 60 -5.54 13.92 -4.15
N ASN A 61 -6.01 14.53 -5.22
CA ASN A 61 -5.73 14.05 -6.57
C ASN A 61 -4.22 13.74 -6.63
N LEU A 62 -3.85 12.46 -6.44
CA LEU A 62 -2.50 11.97 -6.67
C LEU A 62 -2.30 12.17 -8.16
N SER A 63 -1.81 13.34 -8.52
CA SER A 63 -1.38 13.62 -9.87
C SER A 63 -0.23 12.66 -10.10
N LEU A 64 -0.41 11.77 -11.08
CA LEU A 64 0.68 10.89 -11.50
C LEU A 64 1.85 11.79 -11.87
N SER A 65 3.02 11.52 -11.31
CA SER A 65 4.22 12.21 -11.77
C SER A 65 4.55 11.72 -13.19
N ASP A 66 5.27 12.54 -13.96
CA ASP A 66 5.79 12.12 -15.27
C ASP A 66 6.63 10.84 -15.15
N SER A 67 7.27 10.62 -13.99
CA SER A 67 8.01 9.40 -13.72
C SER A 67 7.11 8.18 -13.55
N ASP A 68 5.93 8.33 -12.94
CA ASP A 68 4.94 7.25 -12.81
C ASP A 68 4.37 6.87 -14.19
N ILE A 69 4.04 7.89 -15.00
CA ILE A 69 3.58 7.70 -16.38
C ILE A 69 4.66 6.99 -17.21
N SER A 70 5.91 7.49 -17.14
CA SER A 70 7.05 6.91 -17.87
C SER A 70 7.34 5.48 -17.43
N ASN A 71 7.24 5.18 -16.14
CA ASN A 71 7.43 3.84 -15.61
C ASN A 71 6.33 2.89 -16.13
N ARG A 72 5.07 3.32 -16.13
CA ARG A 72 3.97 2.53 -16.71
C ARG A 72 4.19 2.28 -18.20
N MET A 73 4.51 3.31 -18.98
CA MET A 73 4.77 3.17 -20.43
C MET A 73 5.92 2.18 -20.71
N ARG A 74 6.97 2.20 -19.88
CA ARG A 74 8.09 1.25 -20.01
C ARG A 74 7.67 -0.20 -19.78
N VAL A 75 6.82 -0.45 -18.79
CA VAL A 75 6.29 -1.79 -18.50
C VAL A 75 5.44 -2.27 -19.66
N ILE A 76 4.49 -1.44 -20.12
CA ILE A 76 3.59 -1.76 -21.24
C ILE A 76 4.40 -2.08 -22.50
N LEU A 77 5.40 -1.26 -22.86
CA LEU A 77 6.26 -1.51 -24.02
C LEU A 77 7.01 -2.84 -23.92
N ARG A 78 7.52 -3.18 -22.72
CA ARG A 78 8.20 -4.46 -22.48
C ARG A 78 7.25 -5.64 -22.67
N GLU A 79 6.03 -5.52 -22.17
CA GLU A 79 5.01 -6.56 -22.29
C GLU A 79 4.55 -6.73 -23.74
N ALA A 80 4.30 -5.64 -24.47
CA ALA A 80 3.95 -5.68 -25.89
C ALA A 80 5.03 -6.37 -26.73
N ASN A 81 6.31 -6.06 -26.49
CA ASN A 81 7.44 -6.75 -27.13
C ASN A 81 7.46 -8.25 -26.81
N ASN A 82 7.24 -8.63 -25.55
CA ASN A 82 7.21 -10.04 -25.15
C ASN A 82 6.04 -10.78 -25.81
N THR A 83 4.86 -10.15 -25.86
CA THR A 83 3.67 -10.69 -26.52
C THR A 83 3.91 -10.94 -27.99
N TRP A 84 4.55 -10.00 -28.70
CA TRP A 84 4.95 -10.19 -30.10
C TRP A 84 5.87 -11.41 -30.28
N GLU A 85 6.93 -11.52 -29.47
CA GLU A 85 7.87 -12.65 -29.57
C GLU A 85 7.22 -13.99 -29.22
N ILE A 86 6.32 -14.03 -28.24
CA ILE A 86 5.53 -15.22 -27.90
C ILE A 86 4.57 -15.57 -29.04
N GLY A 87 3.90 -14.58 -29.62
CA GLY A 87 2.99 -14.76 -30.75
C GLY A 87 3.69 -15.45 -31.93
N LYS A 88 4.87 -14.97 -32.31
CA LYS A 88 5.71 -15.60 -33.34
C LYS A 88 6.09 -17.05 -32.98
N LYS A 89 6.49 -17.30 -31.73
CA LYS A 89 6.84 -18.65 -31.26
C LYS A 89 5.67 -19.62 -31.31
N LEU A 90 4.45 -19.12 -31.12
CA LEU A 90 3.21 -19.89 -31.21
C LEU A 90 2.68 -20.03 -32.64
N GLY A 91 3.36 -19.44 -33.64
CA GLY A 91 2.97 -19.52 -35.04
C GLY A 91 1.84 -18.56 -35.43
N PHE A 92 1.54 -17.54 -34.61
CA PHE A 92 0.62 -16.49 -35.02
C PHE A 92 1.28 -15.62 -36.09
N SER A 93 0.51 -15.33 -37.14
CA SER A 93 0.86 -14.34 -38.16
C SER A 93 -0.06 -13.15 -38.00
N VAL A 94 0.52 -11.97 -37.84
CA VAL A 94 -0.21 -10.70 -37.75
C VAL A 94 0.20 -9.85 -38.95
N ASN A 95 -0.78 -9.18 -39.56
CA ASN A 95 -0.51 -8.22 -40.62
C ASN A 95 -0.03 -6.90 -40.01
N GLY A 96 1.06 -6.35 -40.54
CA GLY A 96 1.71 -5.15 -40.03
C GLY A 96 3.16 -5.42 -39.67
N ASP A 97 3.96 -4.37 -39.59
CA ASP A 97 5.31 -4.50 -39.04
C ASP A 97 5.25 -4.61 -37.51
N LYS A 98 6.41 -4.89 -36.89
CA LYS A 98 6.47 -5.15 -35.46
C LYS A 98 6.03 -3.91 -34.67
N GLU A 99 6.43 -2.73 -35.15
CA GLU A 99 6.18 -1.44 -34.55
C GLU A 99 4.68 -1.13 -34.50
N ASP A 100 3.97 -1.31 -35.61
CA ASP A 100 2.52 -1.14 -35.71
C ASP A 100 1.77 -2.04 -34.71
N VAL A 101 2.17 -3.32 -34.64
CA VAL A 101 1.53 -4.30 -33.77
C VAL A 101 1.80 -4.00 -32.29
N ILE A 102 3.02 -3.57 -31.96
CA ILE A 102 3.36 -3.14 -30.60
C ILE A 102 2.55 -1.90 -30.23
N GLU A 103 2.48 -0.90 -31.10
CA GLU A 103 1.71 0.32 -30.84
C GLU A 103 0.24 0.00 -30.55
N GLU A 104 -0.37 -0.90 -31.33
CA GLU A 104 -1.76 -1.32 -31.13
C GLU A 104 -1.96 -2.04 -29.78
N ILE A 105 -1.03 -2.93 -29.40
CA ILE A 105 -1.06 -3.57 -28.08
C ILE A 105 -0.93 -2.53 -26.96
N MET A 106 -0.06 -1.54 -27.12
CA MET A 106 0.10 -0.47 -26.13
C MET A 106 -1.16 0.39 -26.02
N ARG A 107 -1.82 0.71 -27.14
CA ARG A 107 -3.08 1.48 -27.17
C ARG A 107 -4.20 0.77 -26.41
N ALA A 108 -4.31 -0.55 -26.56
CA ALA A 108 -5.31 -1.36 -25.85
C ALA A 108 -5.14 -1.34 -24.32
N GLU A 109 -3.90 -1.21 -23.81
CA GLU A 109 -3.59 -1.21 -22.38
C GLU A 109 -3.73 0.17 -21.69
N ILE A 110 -3.83 1.23 -22.49
CA ILE A 110 -3.91 2.62 -22.01
C ILE A 110 -5.38 3.10 -21.87
N GLN A 111 -6.35 2.41 -22.49
CA GLN A 111 -7.80 2.66 -22.32
C GLN A 111 -8.31 2.31 -20.92
#